data_AF-A0A972KE44-F1
#
_entry.id   AF-A0A972KE44-F1
#
_cell.length_a   1.000
_cell.length_b   1.000
_cell.length_c   1.000
_cell.angle_alpha   90.00
_cell.angle_beta   90.00
_cell.angle_gamma   90.00
#
_symmetry.space_group_name_H-M   'P 1'
#
loop_
_entity.id
_entity.type
_entity.pdbx_description
1 polymer ?
#
loop_
_entity_poly.entity_id
_entity_poly.type
_entity_poly.pdbx_seq_one_letter_code
_entity_poly.pdbx_strand_id
1 'polypeptide(L)'
;MEPPSTESPTPHPTVVEPVDPATVQLPDTSLAPTALPSTLARALAFTAVIIAGVCGGLVGWAVTDLQCTGDCGTPATIGAVVGALLAAGGVAVIAVLTLRAMAEWNQQASIRHRR
;
A
#
# COMPACT_ATOMS: atom_id res chain seq x y z
N MET A 1 -25.26 50.53 50.33
CA MET A 1 -25.21 50.12 48.91
C MET A 1 -24.36 48.87 48.89
N GLU A 2 -25.04 47.73 48.94
CA GLU A 2 -24.48 46.39 49.15
C GLU A 2 -24.82 45.57 47.89
N PRO A 3 -23.87 44.90 47.24
CA PRO A 3 -24.13 44.14 46.02
C PRO A 3 -24.89 42.84 46.32
N PRO A 4 -25.76 42.36 45.40
CA PRO A 4 -26.51 41.12 45.58
C PRO A 4 -25.60 39.89 45.49
N SER A 5 -25.79 38.97 46.43
CA SER A 5 -25.13 37.67 46.55
C SER A 5 -25.29 36.83 45.27
N THR A 6 -24.17 36.45 44.66
CA THR A 6 -24.13 35.46 43.57
C THR A 6 -24.30 34.06 44.16
N GLU A 7 -25.46 33.47 43.92
CA GLU A 7 -25.78 32.08 44.22
C GLU A 7 -24.82 31.13 43.47
N SER A 8 -24.18 30.23 44.22
CA SER A 8 -23.28 29.20 43.67
C SER A 8 -24.12 28.01 43.20
N PRO A 9 -23.98 27.51 41.96
CA PRO A 9 -24.73 26.37 41.48
C PRO A 9 -24.25 25.09 42.18
N THR A 10 -25.16 24.42 42.88
CA THR A 10 -24.92 23.12 43.51
C THR A 10 -24.76 22.04 42.44
N PRO A 11 -23.85 21.06 42.61
CA PRO A 11 -23.72 19.96 41.68
C PRO A 11 -24.91 19.01 41.85
N HIS A 12 -25.73 18.88 40.80
CA HIS A 12 -26.75 17.86 40.71
C HIS A 12 -26.10 16.45 40.75
N PRO A 13 -26.69 15.47 41.47
CA PRO A 13 -26.23 14.09 41.37
C PRO A 13 -26.49 13.59 39.95
N THR A 14 -25.42 13.33 39.19
CA THR A 14 -25.49 12.65 37.91
C THR A 14 -25.98 11.23 38.14
N VAL A 15 -27.23 10.98 37.80
CA VAL A 15 -27.78 9.64 37.60
C VAL A 15 -26.92 8.98 36.53
N VAL A 16 -26.12 7.98 36.91
CA VAL A 16 -25.41 7.12 35.95
C VAL A 16 -26.48 6.21 35.35
N GLU A 17 -26.94 6.51 34.14
CA GLU A 17 -27.82 5.61 33.40
C GLU A 17 -27.12 4.26 33.17
N PRO A 18 -27.84 3.13 33.31
CA PRO A 18 -27.33 1.82 32.95
C PRO A 18 -27.08 1.77 31.45
N VAL A 19 -25.82 1.60 31.05
CA VAL A 19 -25.43 1.38 29.65
C VAL A 19 -26.02 0.05 29.18
N ASP A 20 -27.00 0.13 28.29
CA ASP A 20 -27.68 -1.02 27.70
C ASP A 20 -26.71 -1.76 26.74
N PRO A 21 -26.26 -2.99 27.02
CA PRO A 21 -25.26 -3.68 26.21
C PRO A 21 -25.73 -3.94 24.77
N ALA A 22 -27.04 -3.87 24.52
CA ALA A 22 -27.62 -4.00 23.17
C ALA A 22 -27.41 -2.76 22.28
N THR A 23 -27.01 -1.62 22.84
CA THR A 23 -26.73 -0.36 22.11
C THR A 23 -25.24 -0.02 22.03
N VAL A 24 -24.37 -0.93 22.45
CA VAL A 24 -22.93 -0.83 22.17
C VAL A 24 -22.71 -1.10 20.68
N GLN A 25 -23.02 -0.11 19.84
CA GLN A 25 -22.48 0.00 18.50
C GLN A 25 -20.97 0.21 18.63
N LEU A 26 -20.24 -0.91 18.65
CA LEU A 26 -18.84 -0.92 18.27
C LEU A 26 -18.75 -0.16 16.95
N PRO A 27 -17.83 0.81 16.78
CA PRO A 27 -17.67 1.51 15.52
C PRO A 27 -17.64 0.46 14.41
N ASP A 28 -18.59 0.54 13.47
CA ASP A 28 -18.74 -0.43 12.39
C ASP A 28 -17.44 -0.47 11.56
N THR A 29 -16.45 -1.25 11.99
CA THR A 29 -15.21 -1.46 11.25
C THR A 29 -15.46 -2.18 9.92
N SER A 30 -16.69 -2.67 9.70
CA SER A 30 -17.20 -3.20 8.44
C SER A 30 -17.49 -2.12 7.39
N LEU A 31 -17.64 -0.85 7.79
CA LEU A 31 -17.78 0.32 6.90
C LEU A 31 -16.46 1.01 6.58
N ALA A 32 -15.33 0.53 7.13
CA ALA A 32 -14.02 0.93 6.67
C ALA A 32 -13.86 0.47 5.20
N PRO A 33 -13.76 1.39 4.22
CA PRO A 33 -13.57 1.01 2.83
C PRO A 33 -12.35 0.10 2.74
N THR A 34 -12.54 -1.11 2.21
CA THR A 34 -11.49 -2.11 2.02
C THR A 34 -10.27 -1.45 1.40
N ALA A 35 -9.19 -1.31 2.18
CA ALA A 35 -7.93 -0.70 1.76
C ALA A 35 -7.13 -1.59 0.78
N LEU A 36 -7.80 -2.48 0.05
CA LEU A 36 -7.16 -3.26 -1.01
C LEU A 36 -6.78 -2.28 -2.14
N PRO A 37 -5.48 -2.16 -2.49
CA PRO A 37 -5.08 -1.40 -3.67
C PRO A 37 -5.90 -1.80 -4.90
N SER A 38 -6.18 -0.82 -5.77
CA SER A 38 -7.02 -1.03 -6.94
C SER A 38 -6.56 -2.23 -7.77
N THR A 39 -7.51 -3.03 -8.22
CA THR A 39 -7.26 -4.25 -8.99
C THR A 39 -6.45 -3.97 -10.25
N LEU A 40 -6.76 -2.86 -10.93
CA LEU A 40 -6.03 -2.40 -12.11
C LEU A 40 -4.57 -2.05 -11.79
N ALA A 41 -4.29 -1.38 -10.67
CA ALA A 41 -2.92 -1.05 -10.30
C ALA A 41 -2.09 -2.29 -10.00
N ARG A 42 -2.70 -3.31 -9.36
CA ARG A 42 -2.04 -4.61 -9.17
C ARG A 42 -1.76 -5.28 -10.51
N ALA A 43 -2.73 -5.33 -11.40
CA ALA A 43 -2.56 -5.95 -12.72
C ALA A 43 -1.45 -5.28 -13.54
N LEU A 44 -1.39 -3.95 -13.56
CA LEU A 44 -0.32 -3.21 -14.22
C LEU A 44 1.06 -3.51 -13.60
N ALA A 45 1.16 -3.52 -12.27
CA ALA A 45 2.42 -3.83 -11.59
C ALA A 45 2.92 -5.24 -11.94
N PHE A 46 2.05 -6.25 -11.89
CA PHE A 46 2.40 -7.62 -12.29
C PHE A 46 2.84 -7.69 -13.76
N THR A 47 2.12 -7.00 -14.64
CA THR A 47 2.43 -6.99 -16.07
C THR A 47 3.80 -6.36 -16.33
N ALA A 48 4.10 -5.24 -15.66
CA ALA A 48 5.40 -4.59 -15.75
C ALA A 48 6.55 -5.49 -15.27
N VAL A 49 6.36 -6.22 -14.16
CA VAL A 49 7.36 -7.18 -13.65
C VAL A 49 7.60 -8.33 -14.63
N ILE A 50 6.55 -8.87 -15.24
CA ILE A 50 6.67 -9.94 -16.25
C ILE A 50 7.44 -9.43 -17.46
N ILE A 51 7.06 -8.28 -18.01
CA ILE A 51 7.73 -7.69 -19.18
C ILE A 51 9.20 -7.42 -18.86
N ALA A 52 9.49 -6.84 -17.70
CA ALA A 52 10.85 -6.58 -17.26
C ALA A 52 11.68 -7.86 -17.11
N GLY A 53 11.10 -8.92 -16.54
CA GLY A 53 11.76 -10.22 -16.42
C GLY A 53 12.07 -10.85 -17.78
N VAL A 54 11.13 -10.82 -18.72
CA VAL A 54 11.36 -11.31 -20.10
C VAL A 54 12.48 -10.51 -20.76
N CYS A 55 12.43 -9.19 -20.72
CA CYS A 55 13.48 -8.34 -21.28
C CYS A 55 14.85 -8.59 -20.61
N GLY A 56 14.90 -8.66 -19.29
CA GLY A 56 16.13 -8.93 -18.54
C GLY A 56 16.73 -10.29 -18.86
N GLY A 57 15.89 -11.31 -19.06
CA GLY A 57 16.36 -12.64 -19.46
C GLY A 57 16.91 -12.69 -20.88
N LEU A 58 16.27 -12.00 -21.83
CA LEU A 58 16.79 -11.89 -23.20
C LEU A 58 18.15 -11.18 -23.21
N VAL A 59 18.30 -10.10 -22.44
CA VAL A 59 19.58 -9.39 -22.31
C VAL A 59 20.65 -10.29 -21.67
N GLY A 60 20.32 -10.97 -20.56
CA GLY A 60 21.26 -11.86 -19.87
C GLY A 60 21.71 -13.05 -20.72
N TRP A 61 20.79 -13.60 -21.52
CA TRP A 61 21.11 -14.63 -22.52
C TRP A 61 22.08 -14.09 -23.58
N ALA A 62 21.73 -12.96 -24.22
CA ALA A 62 22.52 -12.38 -25.31
C ALA A 62 23.93 -11.97 -24.87
N VAL A 63 24.06 -11.41 -23.67
CA VAL A 63 25.38 -11.05 -23.10
C VAL A 63 26.25 -12.28 -22.94
N THR A 64 25.69 -13.36 -22.38
CA THR A 64 26.44 -14.57 -22.07
C THR A 64 26.79 -15.36 -23.33
N ASP A 65 25.89 -15.40 -24.31
CA ASP A 65 26.12 -15.97 -25.63
C ASP A 65 27.30 -15.28 -26.34
N LEU A 66 27.37 -13.93 -26.25
CA LEU A 66 28.46 -13.16 -26.85
C LEU A 66 29.83 -13.38 -26.18
N GLN A 67 29.87 -13.82 -24.92
CA GLN A 67 31.12 -14.05 -24.19
C GLN A 67 31.79 -15.39 -24.54
N CYS A 68 31.21 -16.21 -25.40
CA CYS A 68 31.57 -17.61 -25.50
C CYS A 68 31.67 -18.08 -26.96
N THR A 69 32.60 -19.00 -27.22
CA THR A 69 32.84 -19.61 -28.54
C THR A 69 32.69 -21.12 -28.41
N GLY A 70 31.57 -21.68 -28.91
CA GLY A 70 31.25 -23.10 -28.81
C GLY A 70 29.85 -23.36 -28.26
N ASP A 71 29.68 -24.45 -27.51
CA ASP A 71 28.39 -24.76 -26.86
C ASP A 71 28.24 -23.95 -25.56
N CYS A 72 27.42 -22.92 -25.64
CA CYS A 72 27.17 -21.99 -24.55
C CYS A 72 25.75 -22.15 -23.98
N GLY A 73 25.06 -23.26 -24.26
CA GLY A 73 23.64 -23.44 -23.88
C GLY A 73 23.41 -23.33 -22.37
N THR A 74 24.22 -24.03 -21.56
CA THR A 74 24.12 -23.96 -20.09
C THR A 74 24.43 -22.56 -19.54
N PRO A 75 25.59 -21.94 -19.84
CA PRO A 75 25.89 -20.62 -19.32
C PRO A 75 24.91 -19.56 -19.83
N ALA A 76 24.48 -19.60 -21.10
CA ALA A 76 23.51 -18.65 -21.64
C ALA A 76 22.15 -18.75 -20.94
N THR A 77 21.71 -19.96 -20.58
CA THR A 77 20.48 -20.17 -19.79
C THR A 77 20.62 -19.62 -18.37
N ILE A 78 21.77 -19.80 -17.72
CA ILE A 78 22.05 -19.20 -16.41
C ILE A 78 22.02 -17.68 -16.50
N GLY A 79 22.67 -17.10 -17.50
CA GLY A 79 22.65 -15.67 -17.79
C GLY A 79 21.23 -15.14 -17.98
N ALA A 80 20.40 -15.87 -18.71
CA ALA A 80 18.99 -15.56 -18.89
C ALA A 80 18.22 -15.53 -17.56
N VAL A 81 18.38 -16.57 -16.72
CA VAL A 81 17.68 -16.64 -15.43
C VAL A 81 18.13 -15.52 -14.49
N VAL A 82 19.44 -15.29 -14.38
CA VAL A 82 19.99 -14.23 -13.52
C VAL A 82 19.53 -12.86 -13.99
N GLY A 83 19.60 -12.58 -15.29
CA GLY A 83 19.14 -11.33 -15.89
C GLY A 83 17.65 -11.10 -15.65
N ALA A 84 16.83 -12.13 -15.83
CA ALA A 84 15.39 -12.07 -15.59
C ALA A 84 15.06 -11.76 -14.12
N LEU A 85 15.71 -12.44 -13.17
CA LEU A 85 15.48 -12.25 -11.74
C LEU A 85 15.90 -10.84 -11.26
N LEU A 86 17.05 -10.34 -11.72
CA LEU A 86 17.52 -9.00 -11.36
C LEU A 86 16.58 -7.92 -11.91
N ALA A 87 16.19 -8.02 -13.18
CA ALA A 87 15.28 -7.05 -13.80
C ALA A 87 13.88 -7.09 -13.15
N ALA A 88 13.31 -8.29 -12.97
CA ALA A 88 12.01 -8.45 -12.33
C ALA A 88 12.02 -7.97 -10.87
N GLY A 89 13.09 -8.29 -10.12
CA GLY A 89 13.26 -7.86 -8.74
C GLY A 89 13.33 -6.34 -8.61
N GLY A 90 14.11 -5.67 -9.46
CA GLY A 90 14.20 -4.20 -9.47
C GLY A 90 12.86 -3.54 -9.78
N VAL A 91 12.15 -4.01 -10.81
CA VAL A 91 10.84 -3.45 -11.18
C VAL A 91 9.79 -3.74 -10.11
N ALA A 92 9.83 -4.90 -9.45
CA ALA A 92 8.92 -5.20 -8.35
C ALA A 92 9.08 -4.20 -7.19
N VAL A 93 10.31 -3.86 -6.81
CA VAL A 93 10.59 -2.86 -5.77
C VAL A 93 10.04 -1.49 -6.19
N ILE A 94 10.38 -1.01 -7.38
CA ILE A 94 9.93 0.31 -7.87
C ILE A 94 8.40 0.36 -7.97
N ALA A 95 7.76 -0.71 -8.45
CA ALA A 95 6.31 -0.78 -8.53
C ALA A 95 5.67 -0.66 -7.14
N VAL A 96 6.18 -1.37 -6.13
CA VAL A 96 5.70 -1.25 -4.75
C VAL A 96 5.90 0.18 -4.23
N LEU A 97 7.08 0.77 -4.41
CA LEU A 97 7.35 2.14 -3.97
C LEU A 97 6.42 3.16 -4.64
N THR A 98 6.16 2.99 -5.94
CA THR A 98 5.24 3.85 -6.70
C THR A 98 3.82 3.75 -6.18
N LEU A 99 3.34 2.53 -5.93
CA LEU A 99 2.00 2.31 -5.35
C LEU A 99 1.89 2.87 -3.93
N ARG A 100 2.97 2.80 -3.14
CA ARG A 100 3.04 3.42 -1.81
C ARG A 100 2.93 4.94 -1.89
N ALA A 101 3.66 5.58 -2.79
CA ALA A 101 3.60 7.03 -3.00
C ALA A 101 2.18 7.49 -3.42
N MET A 102 1.55 6.74 -4.34
CA MET A 102 0.17 7.03 -4.77
C MET A 102 -0.85 6.91 -3.63
N ALA A 103 -0.67 5.93 -2.73
CA ALA A 103 -1.58 5.76 -1.59
C ALA A 103 -1.51 6.93 -0.60
N GLU A 104 -0.31 7.50 -0.39
CA GLU A 104 -0.12 8.65 0.48
C GLU A 104 -0.80 9.91 -0.04
N TRP A 105 -0.69 10.19 -1.34
CA TRP A 105 -1.33 11.34 -1.97
C TRP A 105 -2.86 11.24 -1.96
N ASN A 106 -3.41 10.05 -2.23
CA ASN A 106 -4.86 9.83 -2.20
C ASN A 106 -5.44 10.06 -0.80
N GLN A 107 -4.71 9.68 0.25
CA GLN A 107 -5.15 9.93 1.62
C GLN A 107 -5.26 11.42 1.91
N GLN A 108 -4.28 12.23 1.49
CA GLN A 108 -4.30 13.69 1.68
C GLN A 108 -5.43 14.37 0.93
N ALA A 109 -5.71 13.94 -0.31
CA ALA A 109 -6.80 14.49 -1.12
C ALA A 109 -8.16 14.32 -0.43
N SER A 110 -8.39 13.15 0.21
CA SER A 110 -9.63 12.88 0.94
C SER A 110 -9.84 13.80 2.15
N ILE A 111 -8.76 14.12 2.88
CA ILE A 111 -8.78 14.99 4.07
C ILE A 111 -9.11 16.43 3.68
N ARG A 112 -8.51 16.94 2.59
CA ARG A 112 -8.77 18.30 2.11
C ARG A 112 -10.23 18.49 1.69
N HIS A 113 -10.86 17.47 1.12
CA HIS A 113 -12.24 17.58 0.66
C HIS A 113 -13.28 17.69 1.80
N ARG A 114 -12.87 17.41 3.05
CA ARG A 114 -13.70 17.54 4.26
C ARG A 114 -13.51 18.88 5.00
N ARG A 115 -12.63 19.77 4.53
CA ARG A 115 -12.29 21.02 5.21
C ARG A 115 -12.72 22.22 4.38
#